data_AF-A0A0R2CVC9-F1
#
_entry.id   AF-A0A0R2CVC9-F1
#
_cell.length_a   1.000
_cell.length_b   1.000
_cell.length_c   1.000
_cell.angle_alpha   90.00
_cell.angle_beta   90.00
_cell.angle_gamma   90.00
#
_symmetry.space_group_name_H-M   'P 1'
#
loop_
_entity.id
_entity.type
_entity.pdbx_description
1 polymer ?
#
loop_
_entity_poly.entity_id
_entity_poly.type
_entity_poly.pdbx_seq_one_letter_code
_entity_poly.pdbx_strand_id
1 'polypeptide(L)'
;MRLGNKNYSQDELKDLQKQNTKVYNNFVRRNNNNNQFTSFYHSSEWKKLRKQVLLRDNYLCQECFKKGIVNDKNLIVHHKVELREDWSKRLDMNNLEVVCYACHNKIHKQKQT
;
A
#
# COMPACT_ATOMS: atom_id res chain seq x y z
N MET A 1 1.72 35.49 -4.04
CA MET A 1 1.04 34.50 -4.92
C MET A 1 -0.46 34.55 -4.62
N ARG A 2 -1.31 34.57 -5.65
CA ARG A 2 -2.77 34.70 -5.49
C ARG A 2 -3.42 33.31 -5.45
N LEU A 3 -4.24 33.04 -4.44
CA LEU A 3 -5.08 31.84 -4.33
C LEU A 3 -6.53 32.29 -4.12
N GLY A 4 -7.34 32.14 -5.17
CA GLY A 4 -8.71 32.65 -5.20
C GLY A 4 -8.76 34.18 -5.12
N ASN A 5 -9.56 34.72 -4.19
CA ASN A 5 -9.73 36.16 -3.98
C ASN A 5 -8.78 36.74 -2.92
N LYS A 6 -7.76 35.99 -2.48
CA LYS A 6 -6.77 36.44 -1.50
C LYS A 6 -5.35 36.40 -2.08
N ASN A 7 -4.56 37.39 -1.71
CA ASN A 7 -3.13 37.46 -1.99
C ASN A 7 -2.37 37.02 -0.74
N TYR A 8 -1.45 36.09 -0.92
CA TYR A 8 -0.58 35.60 0.15
C TYR A 8 0.89 35.89 -0.20
N SER A 9 1.66 36.33 0.78
CA SER A 9 3.12 36.34 0.73
C SER A 9 3.67 34.91 0.68
N GLN A 10 4.96 34.77 0.35
CA GLN A 10 5.59 33.45 0.26
C GLN A 10 5.65 32.74 1.62
N ASP A 11 5.81 33.49 2.70
CA ASP A 11 5.85 32.93 4.06
C ASP A 11 4.47 32.49 4.52
N GLU A 12 3.43 33.29 4.26
CA GLU A 12 2.03 32.89 4.52
C GLU A 12 1.65 31.61 3.76
N LEU A 13 2.14 31.41 2.54
CA LEU A 13 1.88 30.19 1.77
C LEU A 13 2.58 28.97 2.35
N LYS A 14 3.82 29.12 2.81
CA LYS A 14 4.54 28.03 3.50
C LYS A 14 3.82 27.66 4.79
N ASP A 15 3.35 28.64 5.55
CA ASP A 15 2.58 28.41 6.77
C ASP A 15 1.24 27.73 6.49
N LEU A 16 0.50 28.18 5.46
CA LEU A 16 -0.71 27.52 4.98
C LEU A 16 -0.46 26.07 4.56
N GLN A 17 0.61 25.81 3.81
CA GLN A 17 1.00 24.46 3.41
C GLN A 17 1.35 23.59 4.63
N LYS A 18 2.06 24.14 5.60
CA LYS A 18 2.43 23.45 6.86
C LYS A 18 1.19 23.14 7.71
N GLN A 19 0.27 24.10 7.83
CA GLN A 19 -1.01 23.94 8.53
C GLN A 19 -1.89 22.90 7.83
N ASN A 20 -2.06 22.99 6.51
CA ASN A 20 -2.82 22.01 5.72
C ASN A 20 -2.22 20.61 5.82
N THR A 21 -0.88 20.48 5.81
CA THR A 21 -0.20 19.20 6.02
C THR A 21 -0.49 18.64 7.41
N LYS A 22 -0.50 19.49 8.45
CA LYS A 22 -0.82 19.10 9.83
C LYS A 22 -2.28 18.66 9.99
N VAL A 23 -3.21 19.40 9.38
CA VAL A 23 -4.64 19.08 9.31
C VAL A 23 -4.85 17.76 8.57
N TYR A 24 -4.32 17.60 7.37
CA TYR A 24 -4.37 16.35 6.61
C TYR A 24 -3.83 15.15 7.40
N ASN A 25 -2.68 15.30 8.07
CA ASN A 25 -2.12 14.26 8.93
C ASN A 25 -3.02 13.93 10.14
N ASN A 26 -3.71 14.90 10.72
CA ASN A 26 -4.60 14.67 11.84
C ASN A 26 -5.93 13.99 11.43
N PHE A 27 -6.52 14.40 10.32
CA PHE A 27 -7.86 13.91 9.93
C PHE A 27 -7.82 12.67 9.01
N VAL A 28 -6.76 12.51 8.22
CA VAL A 28 -6.64 11.38 7.26
C VAL A 28 -5.69 10.29 7.78
N ARG A 29 -4.53 10.68 8.32
CA ARG A 29 -3.51 9.71 8.76
C ARG A 29 -3.79 9.13 10.15
N ARG A 30 -4.44 9.86 11.06
CA ARG A 30 -4.88 9.35 12.39
C ARG A 30 -6.32 8.82 12.40
N ASN A 31 -6.74 8.12 11.34
CA ASN A 31 -7.99 7.35 11.37
C ASN A 31 -7.72 5.99 12.04
N ASN A 32 -8.54 5.56 13.02
CA ASN A 32 -8.33 4.31 13.78
C ASN A 32 -8.19 3.06 12.88
N ASN A 33 -8.91 3.01 11.76
CA ASN A 33 -8.78 1.93 10.79
C ASN A 33 -7.42 1.96 10.06
N ASN A 34 -6.89 3.14 9.75
CA ASN A 34 -5.54 3.28 9.19
C ASN A 34 -4.48 2.85 10.21
N ASN A 35 -4.72 3.06 11.51
CA ASN A 35 -3.82 2.59 12.55
C ASN A 35 -3.74 1.07 12.60
N GLN A 36 -4.88 0.36 12.51
CA GLN A 36 -4.91 -1.11 12.47
C GLN A 36 -4.10 -1.69 11.31
N PHE A 37 -4.33 -1.21 10.07
CA PHE A 37 -3.58 -1.66 8.90
C PHE A 37 -2.08 -1.33 9.02
N THR A 38 -1.76 -0.13 9.50
CA THR A 38 -0.37 0.32 9.70
C THR A 38 0.35 -0.54 10.72
N SER A 39 -0.25 -0.76 11.89
CA SER A 39 0.27 -1.63 12.94
C SER A 39 0.47 -3.06 12.44
N PHE A 40 -0.45 -3.59 11.63
CA PHE A 40 -0.30 -4.91 11.03
C PHE A 40 0.92 -4.99 10.10
N TYR A 41 1.13 -4.02 9.21
CA TYR A 41 2.31 -4.02 8.33
C TYR A 41 3.63 -3.84 9.12
N HIS A 42 3.58 -3.30 10.33
CA HIS A 42 4.74 -3.23 11.23
C HIS A 42 4.91 -4.46 12.13
N SER A 43 3.89 -5.31 12.25
CA SER A 43 3.88 -6.49 13.12
C SER A 43 4.97 -7.51 12.77
N SER A 44 5.36 -8.31 13.76
CA SER A 44 6.38 -9.35 13.58
C SER A 44 5.87 -10.52 12.74
N GLU A 45 4.58 -10.80 12.89
CA GLU A 45 3.79 -11.84 12.25
C GLU A 45 3.76 -11.60 10.74
N TRP A 46 3.42 -10.37 10.33
CA TRP A 46 3.47 -10.00 8.92
C TRP A 46 4.88 -10.10 8.34
N LYS A 47 5.90 -9.59 9.04
CA LYS A 47 7.30 -9.64 8.55
C LYS A 47 7.78 -11.08 8.33
N LYS A 48 7.45 -11.99 9.26
CA LYS A 48 7.77 -13.42 9.16
C LYS A 48 7.02 -14.07 8.00
N LEU A 49 5.70 -13.90 7.93
CA LEU A 49 4.88 -14.48 6.88
C LEU A 49 5.27 -13.97 5.49
N ARG A 50 5.52 -12.66 5.36
CA ARG A 50 6.00 -12.04 4.11
C ARG A 50 7.28 -12.70 3.60
N LYS A 51 8.24 -13.01 4.50
CA LYS A 51 9.46 -13.73 4.13
C LYS A 51 9.17 -15.16 3.66
N GLN A 52 8.25 -15.85 4.33
CA GLN A 52 7.84 -17.21 3.92
C GLN A 52 7.15 -17.22 2.55
N VAL A 53 6.28 -16.24 2.27
CA VAL A 53 5.63 -16.08 0.96
C VAL A 53 6.67 -15.81 -0.14
N LEU A 54 7.64 -14.92 0.12
CA LEU A 54 8.75 -14.67 -0.81
C LEU A 54 9.56 -15.92 -1.12
N LEU A 55 9.88 -16.72 -0.10
CA LEU A 55 10.60 -17.99 -0.27
C LEU A 55 9.79 -19.03 -1.04
N ARG A 56 8.51 -19.22 -0.68
CA ARG A 56 7.58 -20.13 -1.36
C ARG A 56 7.47 -19.82 -2.85
N ASP A 57 7.39 -18.53 -3.17
CA ASP A 57 7.22 -18.03 -4.53
C ASP A 57 8.58 -17.86 -5.26
N ASN A 58 9.66 -18.39 -4.70
CA ASN A 58 11.03 -18.34 -5.23
C ASN A 58 11.54 -16.93 -5.57
N TYR A 59 11.04 -15.91 -4.87
CA TYR A 59 11.28 -14.51 -5.20
C TYR A 59 10.95 -14.18 -6.67
N LEU A 60 9.85 -14.73 -7.19
CA LEU A 60 9.36 -14.46 -8.54
C LEU A 60 7.93 -13.91 -8.51
N CYS A 61 7.64 -12.99 -9.43
CA CYS A 61 6.29 -12.53 -9.70
C CYS A 61 5.43 -13.68 -10.25
N GLN A 62 4.44 -14.14 -9.49
CA GLN A 62 3.58 -15.27 -9.85
C GLN A 62 2.70 -14.96 -11.06
N GLU A 63 2.26 -13.71 -11.23
CA GLU A 63 1.50 -13.28 -12.41
C GLU A 63 2.33 -13.23 -13.70
N CYS A 64 3.63 -12.91 -13.60
CA CYS A 64 4.55 -13.01 -14.74
C CYS A 64 4.85 -14.48 -15.04
N PHE A 65 5.07 -15.28 -14.00
CA PHE A 65 5.42 -16.69 -14.14
C PHE A 65 4.30 -17.49 -14.82
N LYS A 66 3.02 -17.23 -14.49
CA LYS A 66 1.85 -17.79 -15.19
C LYS A 66 1.84 -17.52 -16.70
N LYS A 67 2.59 -16.52 -17.17
CA LYS A 67 2.73 -16.13 -18.58
C LYS A 67 4.05 -16.60 -19.20
N GLY A 68 4.80 -17.45 -18.51
CA GLY A 68 6.13 -17.91 -18.92
C GLY A 68 7.23 -16.86 -18.77
N ILE A 69 7.01 -15.78 -18.01
CA ILE A 69 7.99 -14.71 -17.81
C ILE A 69 8.62 -14.83 -16.43
N VAL A 70 9.93 -15.03 -16.38
CA VAL A 70 10.70 -14.98 -15.13
C VAL A 70 10.97 -13.52 -14.78
N ASN A 71 10.42 -13.05 -13.66
CA ASN A 71 10.62 -11.69 -13.17
C ASN A 71 10.83 -11.69 -11.65
N ASP A 72 12.05 -11.37 -11.25
CA ASP A 72 12.54 -11.27 -9.88
C ASP A 72 12.68 -9.81 -9.39
N LYS A 73 12.28 -8.84 -10.22
CA LYS A 73 12.45 -7.41 -9.95
C LYS A 73 11.18 -6.78 -9.40
N ASN A 74 11.35 -5.76 -8.55
CA ASN A 74 10.28 -4.86 -8.13
C ASN A 74 9.09 -5.58 -7.47
N LEU A 75 9.40 -6.55 -6.61
CA LEU A 75 8.43 -7.46 -6.01
C LEU A 75 7.76 -6.91 -4.76
N ILE A 76 6.49 -7.25 -4.60
CA ILE A 76 5.67 -7.03 -3.41
C ILE A 76 4.87 -8.29 -3.10
N VAL A 77 4.51 -8.49 -1.83
CA VAL A 77 3.53 -9.52 -1.44
C VAL A 77 2.15 -8.86 -1.45
N HIS A 78 1.26 -9.38 -2.28
CA HIS A 78 -0.10 -8.91 -2.49
C HIS A 78 -1.11 -9.80 -1.76
N HIS A 79 -2.14 -9.16 -1.19
CA HIS A 79 -3.31 -9.82 -0.62
C HIS A 79 -4.38 -10.01 -1.70
N LYS A 80 -4.72 -11.26 -2.06
CA LYS A 80 -5.73 -11.56 -3.09
C LYS A 80 -7.11 -11.05 -2.70
N VAL A 81 -7.52 -11.29 -1.47
CA VAL A 81 -8.63 -10.62 -0.77
C VAL A 81 -8.03 -9.52 0.10
N GLU A 82 -8.43 -8.27 -0.15
CA GLU A 82 -7.81 -7.12 0.49
C GLU A 82 -8.08 -7.09 1.99
N LEU A 83 -7.18 -6.48 2.76
CA LEU A 83 -7.32 -6.35 4.22
C LEU A 83 -8.62 -5.63 4.63
N ARG A 84 -9.12 -4.72 3.78
CA ARG A 84 -10.38 -3.99 4.01
C ARG A 84 -11.62 -4.83 3.74
N GLU A 85 -11.50 -5.85 2.91
CA GLU A 85 -12.61 -6.75 2.55
C GLU A 85 -12.74 -7.87 3.59
N ASP A 86 -11.62 -8.48 3.99
CA ASP A 86 -11.62 -9.57 4.97
C ASP A 86 -10.33 -9.59 5.81
N TRP A 87 -10.44 -9.01 7.01
CA TRP A 87 -9.33 -8.98 7.98
C TRP A 87 -8.94 -10.36 8.52
N SER A 88 -9.83 -11.35 8.47
CA SER A 88 -9.54 -12.70 8.98
C SER A 88 -8.46 -13.39 8.14
N LYS A 89 -8.36 -13.04 6.85
CA LYS A 89 -7.39 -13.57 5.88
C LYS A 89 -6.05 -12.85 5.83
N ARG A 90 -5.81 -11.86 6.70
CA ARG A 90 -4.58 -11.04 6.68
C ARG A 90 -3.27 -11.83 6.82
N LEU A 91 -3.32 -12.97 7.51
CA LEU A 91 -2.20 -13.90 7.73
C LEU A 91 -2.40 -15.26 7.04
N ASP A 92 -3.38 -15.38 6.15
CA ASP A 92 -3.59 -16.61 5.38
C ASP A 92 -2.55 -16.70 4.25
N MET A 93 -1.69 -17.72 4.31
CA MET A 93 -0.67 -18.00 3.30
C MET A 93 -1.25 -18.11 1.88
N ASN A 94 -2.45 -18.69 1.74
CA ASN A 94 -3.09 -18.92 0.44
C ASN A 94 -3.71 -17.63 -0.14
N ASN A 95 -4.01 -16.66 0.73
CA ASN A 95 -4.46 -15.33 0.37
C ASN A 95 -3.32 -14.41 -0.07
N LEU A 96 -2.07 -14.88 -0.04
CA LEU A 96 -0.88 -14.08 -0.37
C LEU A 96 -0.17 -14.62 -1.62
N GLU A 97 0.36 -13.70 -2.42
CA GLU A 97 1.22 -14.02 -3.56
C GLU A 97 2.25 -12.92 -3.83
N VAL A 98 3.41 -13.31 -4.34
CA VAL A 98 4.43 -12.37 -4.81
C VAL A 98 4.07 -11.89 -6.21
N VAL A 99 4.02 -10.57 -6.40
CA VAL A 99 3.81 -9.94 -7.71
C VAL A 99 4.77 -8.76 -7.90
N CYS A 100 5.08 -8.39 -9.13
CA CYS A 100 5.79 -7.15 -9.41
C CYS A 100 4.84 -5.94 -9.34
N TYR A 101 5.36 -4.73 -9.14
CA TYR A 101 4.53 -3.50 -9.10
C TYR A 101 3.62 -3.34 -10.32
N ALA A 102 4.07 -3.73 -11.52
CA ALA A 102 3.26 -3.63 -12.73
C ALA A 102 2.04 -4.56 -12.69
N CYS A 103 2.20 -5.79 -12.19
CA CYS A 103 1.09 -6.73 -12.01
C CYS A 103 0.19 -6.29 -10.85
N HIS A 104 0.76 -5.87 -9.72
CA HIS A 104 0.01 -5.33 -8.59
C HIS A 104 -0.95 -4.21 -9.01
N ASN A 105 -0.45 -3.23 -9.78
CA ASN A 105 -1.28 -2.11 -10.26
C ASN A 105 -2.40 -2.56 -11.22
N LYS A 106 -2.17 -3.62 -12.02
CA LYS A 106 -3.20 -4.19 -12.89
C LYS A 106 -4.31 -4.85 -12.09
N ILE A 107 -3.96 -5.61 -11.05
CA ILE A 107 -4.93 -6.27 -10.16
C ILE A 107 -5.84 -5.22 -9.49
N HIS A 108 -5.25 -4.16 -8.91
CA HIS A 108 -6.03 -3.08 -8.27
C HIS A 108 -6.90 -2.29 -9.23
N LYS A 109 -6.47 -2.13 -10.49
CA LYS A 109 -7.30 -1.47 -11.51
C LYS A 109 -8.52 -2.31 -11.89
N GLN A 110 -8.37 -3.64 -11.97
CA GLN A 110 -9.47 -4.55 -12.32
C GLN A 110 -10.53 -4.67 -11.23
N LYS A 111 -10.15 -4.51 -9.94
CA LYS A 111 -11.11 -4.52 -8.82
C LYS A 111 -11.99 -3.26 -8.72
N GLN A 112 -11.62 -2.18 -9.40
CA GLN A 112 -12.31 -0.88 -9.31
C GLN A 112 -13.38 -0.68 -10.40
N THR A 113 -13.58 -1.67 -11.27
CA THR A 113 -14.57 -1.69 -12.36
C THR A 113 -15.59 -2.78 -12.11
#